data_AF-A0A926HSL0-F1
#
_entry.id   AF-A0A926HSL0-F1
#
_cell.length_a   1.000
_cell.length_b   1.000
_cell.length_c   1.000
_cell.angle_alpha   90.00
_cell.angle_beta   90.00
_cell.angle_gamma   90.00
#
_symmetry.space_group_name_H-M   'P 1'
#
loop_
_entity.id
_entity.type
_entity.pdbx_description
1 polymer ?
#
loop_
_entity_poly.entity_id
_entity_poly.type
_entity_poly.pdbx_seq_one_letter_code
_entity_poly.pdbx_strand_id
1 'polypeptide(L)'
;MKRTFVTVMPNHIGAFLKASRCFSDLGVNITRVSYNKAVDSHCLFIDAEGSKEQLAKAQTLLEKIGYLQNGSDEKSVILLEFRLRDIPGSVTPLLELIASFHLNISYISSQENGTAYQLFKMGLITDDAEAISRFIEKARTLCEVRAIEYNRADKVYDNSIFYNNFVSELSSLMKLPKQSEETLLINVNLAMQRLDESGVSPYYTFDSISRFTGLLAQAKGSHFSPRISKTRITEKTEITLLEPPCGSNTAIIKSGNEYLFVDSGYACYAQEMYEIFRKLIPDFDTTEKKLFLTHADVDHCGLAPNFDKVYASKRSAECLRLEFEHQDGFREQNDLHKPYITICKELTMYRATPSDRIEPIGGDSDFRAPLSCTGTFSFGDLFFKIYEGKGGHLKGETVLIDEIHHLVFSGDILINIKDMTPAQAQYNRYAPILMTSVDTDPKLCAEERRFLYTLLSEGEWHIFGGHGAEKRVSI
;
A
#
# COMPACT_ATOMS: atom_id res chain seq x y z
N MET A 1 -16.91 0.34 -21.22
CA MET A 1 -15.82 0.92 -20.39
C MET A 1 -16.38 1.12 -18.99
N LYS A 2 -15.56 0.97 -17.94
CA LYS A 2 -15.95 1.22 -16.54
C LYS A 2 -15.32 2.51 -16.02
N ARG A 3 -16.04 3.24 -15.18
CA ARG A 3 -15.57 4.46 -14.50
C ARG A 3 -16.22 4.60 -13.12
N THR A 4 -15.43 4.96 -12.12
CA THR A 4 -15.95 5.34 -10.80
C THR A 4 -16.21 6.85 -10.75
N PHE A 5 -17.38 7.23 -10.25
CA PHE A 5 -17.74 8.60 -9.91
C PHE A 5 -17.77 8.73 -8.39
N VAL A 6 -16.95 9.63 -7.85
CA VAL A 6 -16.96 9.98 -6.44
C VAL A 6 -17.82 11.22 -6.26
N THR A 7 -18.99 11.05 -5.66
CA THR A 7 -20.01 12.11 -5.59
C THR A 7 -20.18 12.63 -4.17
N VAL A 8 -20.48 13.93 -4.05
CA VAL A 8 -20.90 14.58 -2.81
C VAL A 8 -22.42 14.63 -2.79
N MET A 9 -23.00 13.74 -2.01
CA MET A 9 -24.44 13.56 -1.88
C MET A 9 -25.03 14.58 -0.91
N PRO A 10 -25.96 15.43 -1.38
CA PRO A 10 -26.72 16.27 -0.48
C PRO A 10 -27.62 15.43 0.44
N ASN A 11 -27.76 15.86 1.69
CA ASN A 11 -28.58 15.20 2.70
C ASN A 11 -30.07 15.50 2.49
N HIS A 12 -30.67 14.95 1.44
CA HIS A 12 -32.12 15.02 1.16
C HIS A 12 -32.67 13.71 0.61
N ILE A 13 -33.98 13.49 0.78
CA ILE A 13 -34.67 12.30 0.31
C ILE A 13 -34.63 12.22 -1.23
N GLY A 14 -34.28 11.04 -1.76
CA GLY A 14 -34.25 10.82 -3.22
C GLY A 14 -32.97 11.30 -3.91
N ALA A 15 -31.95 11.71 -3.16
CA ALA A 15 -30.71 12.19 -3.74
C ALA A 15 -30.04 11.11 -4.65
N PHE A 16 -29.93 9.85 -4.20
CA PHE A 16 -29.40 8.78 -5.06
C PHE A 16 -30.30 8.48 -6.27
N LEU A 17 -31.63 8.58 -6.13
CA LEU A 17 -32.56 8.44 -7.27
C LEU A 17 -32.27 9.48 -8.36
N LYS A 18 -31.92 10.72 -7.98
CA LYS A 18 -31.54 11.78 -8.92
C LYS A 18 -30.27 11.41 -9.69
N ALA A 19 -29.25 10.89 -9.01
CA ALA A 19 -28.04 10.39 -9.66
C ALA A 19 -28.34 9.19 -10.58
N SER A 20 -29.12 8.22 -10.11
CA SER A 20 -29.51 7.03 -10.87
C SER A 20 -30.23 7.38 -12.18
N ARG A 21 -31.15 8.37 -12.16
CA ARG A 21 -31.82 8.87 -13.37
C ARG A 21 -30.83 9.43 -14.40
N CYS A 22 -29.80 10.15 -13.96
CA CYS A 22 -28.76 10.67 -14.86
C CYS A 22 -28.07 9.55 -15.64
N PHE A 23 -27.83 8.40 -15.00
CA PHE A 23 -27.23 7.23 -15.66
C PHE A 23 -28.24 6.48 -16.53
N SER A 24 -29.44 6.20 -16.03
CA SER A 24 -30.44 5.42 -16.76
C SER A 24 -30.89 6.11 -18.05
N ASP A 25 -31.05 7.44 -18.02
CA ASP A 25 -31.49 8.23 -19.20
C ASP A 25 -30.44 8.22 -20.33
N LEU A 26 -29.18 7.90 -19.99
CA LEU A 26 -28.07 7.76 -20.93
C LEU A 26 -27.81 6.30 -21.32
N GLY A 27 -28.58 5.34 -20.81
CA GLY A 27 -28.33 3.91 -21.00
C GLY A 27 -27.01 3.43 -20.37
N VAL A 28 -26.56 4.09 -19.30
CA VAL A 28 -25.37 3.70 -18.53
C VAL A 28 -25.80 2.78 -17.39
N ASN A 29 -25.11 1.65 -17.24
CA ASN A 29 -25.36 0.72 -16.15
C ASN A 29 -24.58 1.14 -14.90
N ILE A 30 -25.16 0.98 -13.71
CA ILE A 30 -24.44 1.11 -12.44
C ILE A 30 -24.02 -0.30 -12.00
N THR A 31 -22.72 -0.56 -11.89
CA THR A 31 -22.17 -1.88 -11.55
C THR A 31 -21.82 -2.03 -10.09
N ARG A 32 -21.57 -0.93 -9.37
CA ARG A 32 -21.30 -0.91 -7.92
C ARG A 32 -21.75 0.41 -7.33
N VAL A 33 -22.23 0.38 -6.09
CA VAL A 33 -22.39 1.56 -5.25
C VAL A 33 -21.79 1.31 -3.87
N SER A 34 -21.19 2.34 -3.29
CA SER A 34 -20.70 2.31 -1.90
C SER A 34 -21.09 3.59 -1.21
N TYR A 35 -21.95 3.48 -0.20
CA TYR A 35 -22.34 4.56 0.69
C TYR A 35 -22.41 4.03 2.10
N ASN A 36 -21.58 4.56 2.97
CA ASN A 36 -21.60 4.22 4.38
C ASN A 36 -21.66 5.51 5.18
N LYS A 37 -22.87 5.93 5.58
CA LYS A 37 -23.11 7.16 6.35
C LYS A 37 -22.34 7.20 7.67
N ALA A 38 -22.01 6.04 8.23
CA ALA A 38 -21.21 5.93 9.46
C ALA A 38 -19.71 6.13 9.23
N VAL A 39 -19.24 6.10 7.98
CA VAL A 39 -17.86 6.43 7.58
C VAL A 39 -17.81 7.80 6.95
N ASP A 40 -18.61 8.00 5.90
CA ASP A 40 -18.77 9.30 5.25
C ASP A 40 -20.24 9.64 4.96
N SER A 41 -20.74 10.75 5.48
CA SER A 41 -22.16 11.09 5.41
C SER A 41 -22.59 11.67 4.07
N HIS A 42 -21.65 12.14 3.26
CA HIS A 42 -21.90 12.75 1.95
C HIS A 42 -21.23 12.00 0.80
N CYS A 43 -20.17 11.23 1.02
CA CYS A 43 -19.46 10.58 -0.06
C CYS A 43 -20.19 9.31 -0.54
N LEU A 44 -20.62 9.29 -1.81
CA LEU A 44 -21.14 8.11 -2.50
C LEU A 44 -20.25 7.79 -3.69
N PHE A 45 -19.78 6.55 -3.75
CA PHE A 45 -19.05 5.99 -4.89
C PHE A 45 -20.02 5.27 -5.81
N ILE A 46 -19.96 5.56 -7.10
CA ILE A 46 -20.79 4.91 -8.14
C ILE A 46 -19.86 4.41 -9.24
N ASP A 47 -19.71 3.10 -9.38
CA ASP A 47 -19.06 2.52 -10.56
C ASP A 47 -20.10 2.35 -11.65
N ALA A 48 -19.82 2.89 -12.83
CA ALA A 48 -20.72 2.88 -13.96
C ALA A 48 -20.05 2.31 -15.20
N GLU A 49 -20.84 1.61 -16.02
CA GLU A 49 -20.40 0.98 -17.26
C GLU A 49 -21.20 1.49 -18.47
N GLY A 50 -20.46 1.95 -19.48
CA GLY A 50 -21.03 2.47 -20.73
C GLY A 50 -19.95 2.80 -21.76
N SER A 51 -20.34 3.40 -22.87
CA SER A 51 -19.41 4.00 -23.84
C SER A 51 -18.76 5.27 -23.28
N LYS A 52 -17.60 5.65 -23.85
CA LYS A 52 -16.87 6.86 -23.46
C LYS A 52 -17.76 8.12 -23.53
N GLU A 53 -18.59 8.22 -24.57
CA GLU A 53 -19.50 9.35 -24.76
C GLU A 53 -20.61 9.37 -23.70
N GLN A 54 -21.23 8.22 -23.41
CA GLN A 54 -22.25 8.12 -22.36
C GLN A 54 -21.69 8.50 -20.98
N LEU A 55 -20.50 8.04 -20.63
CA LEU A 55 -19.85 8.35 -19.35
C LEU A 55 -19.45 9.84 -19.24
N ALA A 56 -19.01 10.46 -20.34
CA ALA A 56 -18.75 11.90 -20.37
C ALA A 56 -20.04 12.72 -20.17
N LYS A 57 -21.13 12.34 -20.82
CA LYS A 57 -22.44 12.97 -20.62
C LYS A 57 -22.94 12.80 -19.18
N ALA A 58 -22.75 11.62 -18.60
CA ALA A 58 -23.12 11.35 -17.21
C ALA A 58 -22.36 12.27 -16.24
N GLN A 59 -21.06 12.48 -16.46
CA GLN A 59 -20.25 13.44 -15.69
C GLN A 59 -20.87 14.84 -15.72
N THR A 60 -21.16 15.37 -16.92
CA THR A 60 -21.73 16.72 -17.07
C THR A 60 -23.10 16.85 -16.38
N LEU A 61 -23.94 15.81 -16.43
CA LEU A 61 -25.23 15.82 -15.72
C LEU A 61 -25.03 15.84 -14.20
N LEU A 62 -24.12 15.03 -13.67
CA LEU A 62 -23.81 14.98 -12.25
C LEU A 62 -23.20 16.30 -11.74
N GLU A 63 -22.32 16.95 -12.52
CA GLU A 63 -21.81 18.29 -12.24
C GLU A 63 -22.95 19.32 -12.20
N LYS A 64 -23.85 19.30 -13.19
CA LYS A 64 -24.98 20.24 -13.29
C LYS A 64 -25.94 20.14 -12.10
N ILE A 65 -26.09 18.96 -11.51
CA ILE A 65 -26.92 18.77 -10.31
C ILE A 65 -26.16 19.00 -9.00
N GLY A 66 -24.87 19.37 -9.07
CA GLY A 66 -24.01 19.69 -7.94
C GLY A 66 -23.43 18.48 -7.20
N TYR A 67 -23.40 17.30 -7.84
CA TYR A 67 -22.97 16.05 -7.18
C TYR A 67 -21.48 15.76 -7.39
N LEU A 68 -20.86 16.36 -8.41
CA LEU A 68 -19.42 16.34 -8.61
C LEU A 68 -18.88 17.73 -8.29
N GLN A 69 -17.96 17.82 -7.32
CA GLN A 69 -17.26 19.06 -7.02
C GLN A 69 -15.94 19.09 -7.80
N ASN A 70 -15.73 20.16 -8.57
CA ASN A 70 -14.48 20.41 -9.27
C ASN A 70 -13.48 21.05 -8.31
N GLY A 71 -12.74 20.23 -7.56
CA GLY A 71 -11.57 20.66 -6.81
C GLY A 71 -11.85 21.43 -5.51
N SER A 72 -11.29 20.91 -4.42
CA SER A 72 -10.81 21.64 -3.24
C SER A 72 -11.65 22.83 -2.74
N ASP A 73 -12.77 22.54 -2.09
CA ASP A 73 -13.03 23.22 -0.82
C ASP A 73 -12.41 22.33 0.26
N GLU A 74 -11.13 22.52 0.56
CA GLU A 74 -10.44 21.84 1.67
C GLU A 74 -11.11 22.26 2.99
N LYS A 75 -12.20 21.57 3.32
CA LYS A 75 -12.83 21.73 4.62
C LYS A 75 -12.01 20.90 5.61
N SER A 76 -11.29 21.56 6.48
CA SER A 76 -10.62 20.93 7.61
C SER A 76 -11.61 20.74 8.76
N VAL A 77 -11.59 19.56 9.39
CA VAL A 77 -12.35 19.30 10.61
C VAL A 77 -11.38 19.29 11.78
N ILE A 78 -11.62 20.15 12.78
CA ILE A 78 -10.81 20.20 14.00
C ILE A 78 -11.67 19.79 15.19
N LEU A 79 -11.19 18.82 15.95
CA LEU A 79 -11.86 18.30 17.15
C LEU A 79 -11.31 18.99 18.39
N LEU A 80 -12.18 19.73 19.08
CA LEU A 80 -11.86 20.49 20.28
C LEU A 80 -12.69 19.99 21.46
N GLU A 81 -12.07 19.93 22.61
CA GLU A 81 -12.73 19.74 23.90
C GLU A 81 -12.81 21.09 24.62
N PHE A 82 -14.03 21.47 25.01
CA PHE A 82 -14.35 22.69 25.75
C PHE A 82 -14.84 22.30 27.15
N ARG A 83 -14.13 22.76 28.18
CA ARG A 83 -14.51 22.51 29.57
C ARG A 83 -15.41 23.64 30.08
N LEU A 84 -16.71 23.41 30.07
CA LEU A 84 -17.72 24.40 30.47
C LEU A 84 -18.27 24.11 31.87
N ARG A 85 -18.69 25.15 32.59
CA ARG A 85 -19.35 24.95 33.89
C ARG A 85 -20.68 24.23 33.71
N ASP A 86 -20.99 23.31 34.61
CA ASP A 86 -22.26 22.60 34.61
C ASP A 86 -23.36 23.45 35.27
N ILE A 87 -23.76 24.52 34.57
CA ILE A 87 -24.81 25.45 34.99
C ILE A 87 -25.68 25.80 33.77
N PRO A 88 -26.94 26.21 33.98
CA PRO A 88 -27.83 26.59 32.87
C PRO A 88 -27.21 27.64 31.93
N GLY A 89 -27.22 27.35 30.63
CA GLY A 89 -26.79 28.28 29.58
C GLY A 89 -25.28 28.41 29.37
N SER A 90 -24.45 27.60 30.04
CA SER A 90 -22.98 27.72 29.95
C SER A 90 -22.39 27.51 28.55
N VAL A 91 -23.05 26.74 27.69
CA VAL A 91 -22.63 26.46 26.31
C VAL A 91 -23.00 27.59 25.33
N THR A 92 -23.96 28.45 25.68
CA THR A 92 -24.51 29.47 24.76
C THR A 92 -23.45 30.43 24.23
N PRO A 93 -22.57 31.03 25.06
CA PRO A 93 -21.54 31.94 24.55
C PRO A 93 -20.56 31.27 23.58
N LEU A 94 -20.30 29.97 23.76
CA LEU A 94 -19.46 29.19 22.85
C LEU A 94 -20.17 28.96 21.51
N LEU A 95 -21.46 28.61 21.52
CA LEU A 95 -22.25 28.42 20.29
C LEU A 95 -22.43 29.73 19.52
N GLU A 96 -22.64 30.85 20.21
CA GLU A 96 -22.68 32.19 19.60
C GLU A 96 -21.33 32.56 18.97
N LEU A 97 -20.22 32.22 19.64
CA LEU A 97 -18.88 32.42 19.08
C LEU A 97 -18.67 31.56 17.82
N ILE A 98 -19.02 30.27 17.86
CA ILE A 98 -18.97 29.36 16.71
C ILE A 98 -19.79 29.93 15.53
N ALA A 99 -21.01 30.39 15.80
CA ALA A 99 -21.88 31.00 14.80
C ALA A 99 -21.29 32.30 14.21
N SER A 100 -20.67 33.15 15.04
CA SER A 100 -20.04 34.41 14.57
C SER A 100 -18.85 34.18 13.64
N PHE A 101 -18.14 33.05 13.80
CA PHE A 101 -17.07 32.61 12.92
C PHE A 101 -17.58 31.80 11.71
N HIS A 102 -18.89 31.62 11.57
CA HIS A 102 -19.53 30.83 10.51
C HIS A 102 -19.00 29.38 10.46
N LEU A 103 -18.63 28.82 11.61
CA LEU A 103 -18.14 27.45 11.73
C LEU A 103 -19.33 26.49 11.84
N ASN A 104 -19.29 25.40 11.07
CA ASN A 104 -20.29 24.34 11.20
C ASN A 104 -19.87 23.33 12.27
N ILE A 105 -20.81 22.97 13.14
CA ILE A 105 -20.63 21.88 14.10
C ILE A 105 -21.04 20.59 13.39
N SER A 106 -20.09 19.71 13.22
CA SER A 106 -20.30 18.43 12.55
C SER A 106 -20.30 17.24 13.49
N TYR A 107 -19.79 17.47 14.69
CA TYR A 107 -19.88 16.59 15.82
C TYR A 107 -20.13 17.37 17.09
N ILE A 108 -20.95 16.84 17.99
CA ILE A 108 -21.04 17.32 19.37
C ILE A 108 -21.34 16.15 20.31
N SER A 109 -20.63 16.09 21.43
CA SER A 109 -20.96 15.22 22.55
C SER A 109 -20.56 15.87 23.86
N SER A 110 -21.44 15.76 24.83
CA SER A 110 -21.20 16.07 26.23
C SER A 110 -22.04 15.13 27.07
N GLN A 111 -21.56 14.79 28.26
CA GLN A 111 -22.32 14.02 29.24
C GLN A 111 -22.03 14.57 30.63
N GLU A 112 -23.07 14.64 31.47
CA GLU A 112 -22.89 14.95 32.89
C GLU A 112 -22.03 13.88 33.55
N ASN A 113 -21.09 14.31 34.40
CA ASN A 113 -20.12 13.43 35.04
C ASN A 113 -20.08 13.62 36.57
N GLY A 114 -21.10 14.30 37.13
CA GLY A 114 -21.20 14.58 38.57
C GLY A 114 -20.19 15.61 39.08
N THR A 115 -19.46 16.30 38.19
CA THR A 115 -18.55 17.39 38.57
C THR A 115 -19.17 18.76 38.28
N ALA A 116 -18.54 19.83 38.76
CA ALA A 116 -18.98 21.21 38.47
C ALA A 116 -18.76 21.63 37.00
N TYR A 117 -18.29 20.73 36.13
CA TYR A 117 -17.93 20.99 34.74
C TYR A 117 -18.39 19.85 33.83
N GLN A 118 -18.77 20.19 32.61
CA GLN A 118 -18.99 19.24 31.52
C GLN A 118 -17.92 19.44 30.42
N LEU A 119 -17.55 18.34 29.79
CA LEU A 119 -16.60 18.32 28.67
C LEU A 119 -17.37 18.21 27.36
N PHE A 120 -17.47 19.32 26.65
CA PHE A 120 -18.07 19.36 25.32
C PHE A 120 -17.00 19.08 24.28
N LYS A 121 -17.12 17.93 23.61
CA LYS A 121 -16.29 17.56 22.47
C LYS A 121 -17.02 17.95 21.21
N MET A 122 -16.44 18.84 20.39
CA MET A 122 -17.06 19.29 19.14
C MET A 122 -16.09 19.19 17.98
N GLY A 123 -16.59 18.70 16.85
CA GLY A 123 -15.94 18.74 15.55
C GLY A 123 -16.41 19.99 14.83
N LEU A 124 -15.48 20.87 14.47
CA LEU A 124 -15.76 22.12 13.79
C LEU A 124 -15.19 22.06 12.37
N ILE A 125 -16.03 22.36 11.39
CA ILE A 125 -15.65 22.41 9.97
C ILE A 125 -15.30 23.85 9.60
N THR A 126 -14.14 24.04 8.98
CA THR A 126 -13.75 25.31 8.34
C THR A 126 -12.99 25.07 7.04
N ASP A 127 -13.08 26.01 6.11
CA ASP A 127 -12.22 26.17 4.94
C ASP A 127 -11.09 27.20 5.17
N ASP A 128 -11.03 27.86 6.34
CA ASP A 128 -10.03 28.88 6.71
C ASP A 128 -9.24 28.46 7.96
N ALA A 129 -8.02 27.94 7.77
CA ALA A 129 -7.12 27.54 8.85
C ALA A 129 -6.73 28.70 9.79
N GLU A 130 -6.71 29.94 9.31
CA GLU A 130 -6.47 31.10 10.15
C GLU A 130 -7.70 31.46 10.99
N ALA A 131 -8.92 31.24 10.47
CA ALA A 131 -10.15 31.45 11.21
C ALA A 131 -10.24 30.55 12.45
N ILE A 132 -9.78 29.29 12.35
CA ILE A 132 -9.75 28.40 13.52
C ILE A 132 -8.75 28.87 14.57
N SER A 133 -7.55 29.30 14.17
CA SER A 133 -6.56 29.80 15.14
C SER A 133 -7.12 31.00 15.91
N ARG A 134 -7.77 31.95 15.21
CA ARG A 134 -8.47 33.10 15.81
C ARG A 134 -9.67 32.67 16.68
N PHE A 135 -10.41 31.65 16.26
CA PHE A 135 -11.52 31.10 17.03
C PHE A 135 -11.03 30.47 18.34
N ILE A 136 -9.99 29.63 18.31
CA ILE A 136 -9.43 28.97 19.51
C ILE A 136 -8.93 30.02 20.51
N GLU A 137 -8.27 31.07 20.05
CA GLU A 137 -7.81 32.17 20.91
C GLU A 137 -8.97 32.84 21.65
N LYS A 138 -10.08 33.14 20.94
CA LYS A 138 -11.29 33.69 21.58
C LYS A 138 -12.04 32.67 22.44
N ALA A 139 -12.09 31.40 22.05
CA ALA A 139 -12.75 30.36 22.83
C ALA A 139 -12.04 30.13 24.18
N ARG A 140 -10.71 30.29 24.22
CA ARG A 140 -9.90 30.25 25.45
C ARG A 140 -10.23 31.33 26.46
N THR A 141 -10.86 32.44 26.06
CA THR A 141 -11.33 33.46 27.01
C THR A 141 -12.64 33.05 27.70
N LEU A 142 -13.38 32.11 27.10
CA LEU A 142 -14.66 31.62 27.63
C LEU A 142 -14.46 30.37 28.51
N CYS A 143 -13.54 29.49 28.13
CA CYS A 143 -13.32 28.21 28.79
C CYS A 143 -11.94 27.62 28.48
N GLU A 144 -11.56 26.56 29.21
CA GLU A 144 -10.37 25.78 28.86
C GLU A 144 -10.65 24.98 27.58
N VAL A 145 -9.77 25.14 26.58
CA VAL A 145 -9.87 24.50 25.26
C VAL A 145 -8.68 23.59 25.04
N ARG A 146 -8.95 22.32 24.73
CA ARG A 146 -7.92 21.33 24.40
C ARG A 146 -8.17 20.78 23.00
N ALA A 147 -7.14 20.79 22.16
CA ALA A 147 -7.15 20.02 20.93
C ALA A 147 -7.03 18.53 21.29
N ILE A 148 -7.92 17.70 20.75
CA ILE A 148 -7.87 16.27 20.99
C ILE A 148 -6.89 15.66 19.98
N GLU A 149 -5.74 15.18 20.47
CA GLU A 149 -4.82 14.40 19.64
C GLU A 149 -5.51 13.13 19.16
N TYR A 150 -5.32 12.91 17.88
CA TYR A 150 -6.31 12.28 17.05
C TYR A 150 -5.81 10.86 16.70
N ASN A 151 -6.55 9.84 17.14
CA ASN A 151 -6.32 8.43 16.87
C ASN A 151 -7.66 7.87 16.29
N ARG A 152 -7.94 7.95 14.97
CA ARG A 152 -9.33 7.74 14.34
C ARG A 152 -9.75 6.28 14.44
N ALA A 153 -8.91 5.36 14.89
CA ALA A 153 -9.34 3.96 15.02
C ALA A 153 -10.55 3.80 15.96
N ASP A 154 -10.72 4.66 16.98
CA ASP A 154 -11.68 4.35 18.06
C ASP A 154 -12.95 5.21 18.15
N LYS A 155 -13.02 6.46 17.66
CA LYS A 155 -14.26 7.26 17.69
C LYS A 155 -14.33 8.27 16.55
N VAL A 156 -15.25 8.04 15.60
CA VAL A 156 -15.49 8.99 14.51
C VAL A 156 -16.64 9.92 14.88
N TYR A 157 -16.33 11.19 14.75
CA TYR A 157 -17.10 12.26 15.31
C TYR A 157 -17.72 13.10 14.19
N ASP A 158 -17.02 13.30 13.07
CA ASP A 158 -17.60 13.86 11.84
C ASP A 158 -17.22 13.04 10.61
N ASN A 159 -18.24 12.60 9.89
CA ASN A 159 -18.14 11.77 8.70
C ASN A 159 -18.31 12.59 7.41
N SER A 160 -18.55 13.90 7.44
CA SER A 160 -19.00 14.62 6.23
C SER A 160 -18.01 14.64 5.06
N ILE A 161 -16.72 14.41 5.31
CA ILE A 161 -15.61 14.51 4.35
C ILE A 161 -14.43 13.57 4.69
N PHE A 162 -14.73 12.46 5.39
CA PHE A 162 -13.71 11.57 5.94
C PHE A 162 -12.72 11.06 4.87
N TYR A 163 -13.22 10.60 3.73
CA TYR A 163 -12.38 9.97 2.71
C TYR A 163 -11.34 10.93 2.11
N ASN A 164 -11.75 12.18 1.84
CA ASN A 164 -10.85 13.18 1.27
C ASN A 164 -9.73 13.52 2.26
N ASN A 165 -10.09 13.81 3.52
CA ASN A 165 -9.10 14.12 4.54
C ASN A 165 -8.14 12.94 4.79
N PHE A 166 -8.68 11.72 4.83
CA PHE A 166 -7.87 10.51 4.99
C PHE A 166 -6.83 10.38 3.89
N VAL A 167 -7.23 10.52 2.62
CA VAL A 167 -6.32 10.40 1.47
C VAL A 167 -5.32 11.55 1.39
N SER A 168 -5.73 12.78 1.68
CA SER A 168 -4.82 13.93 1.72
C SER A 168 -3.74 13.75 2.79
N GLU A 169 -4.07 13.15 3.93
CA GLU A 169 -3.08 12.81 4.96
C GLU A 169 -2.07 11.76 4.47
N LEU A 170 -2.54 10.67 3.84
CA LEU A 170 -1.63 9.67 3.26
C LEU A 170 -0.70 10.27 2.20
N SER A 171 -1.27 11.13 1.35
CA SER A 171 -0.57 11.77 0.24
C SER A 171 0.45 12.79 0.73
N SER A 172 0.10 13.59 1.74
CA SER A 172 1.01 14.52 2.40
C SER A 172 2.17 13.78 3.07
N LEU A 173 1.87 12.71 3.81
CA LEU A 173 2.86 11.91 4.53
C LEU A 173 3.89 11.27 3.59
N MET A 174 3.45 10.79 2.43
CA MET A 174 4.31 10.18 1.42
C MET A 174 4.83 11.15 0.34
N LYS A 175 4.40 12.42 0.37
CA LYS A 175 4.66 13.46 -0.63
C LYS A 175 4.27 13.05 -2.05
N LEU A 176 3.07 12.49 -2.19
CA LEU A 176 2.55 11.98 -3.45
C LEU A 176 2.07 13.11 -4.37
N PRO A 177 2.10 12.90 -5.70
CA PRO A 177 1.49 13.83 -6.63
C PRO A 177 -0.04 13.83 -6.49
N LYS A 178 -0.68 14.96 -6.79
CA LYS A 178 -2.15 15.13 -6.70
C LYS A 178 -2.95 14.06 -7.49
N GLN A 179 -2.39 13.56 -8.59
CA GLN A 179 -3.03 12.50 -9.38
C GLN A 179 -3.23 11.19 -8.58
N SER A 180 -2.36 10.90 -7.62
CA SER A 180 -2.47 9.71 -6.77
C SER A 180 -3.66 9.79 -5.80
N GLU A 181 -4.14 10.99 -5.45
CA GLU A 181 -5.24 11.16 -4.50
C GLU A 181 -6.53 10.52 -5.01
N GLU A 182 -6.89 10.72 -6.29
CA GLU A 182 -8.10 10.13 -6.86
C GLU A 182 -8.03 8.59 -6.86
N THR A 183 -6.87 8.03 -7.27
CA THR A 183 -6.63 6.58 -7.25
C THR A 183 -6.71 6.02 -5.84
N LEU A 184 -6.09 6.68 -4.86
CA LEU A 184 -6.12 6.28 -3.46
C LEU A 184 -7.54 6.34 -2.91
N LEU A 185 -8.30 7.40 -3.20
CA LEU A 185 -9.69 7.58 -2.74
C LEU A 185 -10.59 6.41 -3.15
N ILE A 186 -10.52 6.04 -4.42
CA ILE A 186 -11.30 4.93 -4.97
C ILE A 186 -10.88 3.60 -4.34
N ASN A 187 -9.58 3.33 -4.27
CA ASN A 187 -9.09 2.03 -3.82
C ASN A 187 -9.16 1.85 -2.29
N VAL A 188 -9.04 2.92 -1.51
CA VAL A 188 -9.30 2.91 -0.07
C VAL A 188 -10.77 2.56 0.21
N ASN A 189 -11.71 3.13 -0.54
CA ASN A 189 -13.13 2.75 -0.44
C ASN A 189 -13.37 1.30 -0.86
N LEU A 190 -12.78 0.84 -1.97
CA LEU A 190 -12.91 -0.55 -2.43
C LEU A 190 -12.33 -1.55 -1.42
N ALA A 191 -11.15 -1.27 -0.86
CA ALA A 191 -10.53 -2.10 0.17
C ALA A 191 -11.43 -2.17 1.42
N MET A 192 -11.93 -1.02 1.88
CA MET A 192 -12.85 -0.96 3.01
C MET A 192 -14.11 -1.79 2.74
N GLN A 193 -14.77 -1.58 1.61
CA GLN A 193 -16.01 -2.28 1.29
C GLN A 193 -15.83 -3.80 1.23
N ARG A 194 -14.76 -4.27 0.56
CA ARG A 194 -14.50 -5.72 0.40
C ARG A 194 -14.18 -6.39 1.73
N LEU A 195 -13.44 -5.71 2.60
CA LEU A 195 -13.09 -6.22 3.93
C LEU A 195 -14.31 -6.18 4.87
N ASP A 196 -15.16 -5.15 4.79
CA ASP A 196 -16.42 -5.05 5.54
C ASP A 196 -17.40 -6.17 5.15
N GLU A 197 -17.53 -6.47 3.86
CA GLU A 197 -18.31 -7.63 3.37
C GLU A 197 -17.78 -8.98 3.90
N SER A 198 -16.50 -9.03 4.28
CA SER A 198 -15.85 -10.19 4.90
C SER A 198 -15.87 -10.17 6.44
N GLY A 199 -16.55 -9.17 7.04
CA GLY A 199 -16.72 -9.03 8.50
C GLY A 199 -15.64 -8.21 9.21
N VAL A 200 -14.74 -7.54 8.48
CA VAL A 200 -13.70 -6.69 9.05
C VAL A 200 -14.23 -5.26 9.17
N SER A 201 -14.18 -4.69 10.38
CA SER A 201 -14.64 -3.32 10.63
C SER A 201 -13.97 -2.31 9.68
N PRO A 202 -14.73 -1.37 9.07
CA PRO A 202 -14.18 -0.31 8.23
C PRO A 202 -13.05 0.48 8.89
N TYR A 203 -13.18 0.76 10.19
CA TYR A 203 -12.17 1.50 10.97
C TYR A 203 -10.85 0.74 11.09
N TYR A 204 -10.91 -0.59 11.17
CA TYR A 204 -9.72 -1.41 11.21
C TYR A 204 -8.97 -1.39 9.88
N THR A 205 -9.70 -1.37 8.75
CA THR A 205 -9.10 -1.20 7.43
C THR A 205 -8.41 0.17 7.29
N PHE A 206 -9.09 1.25 7.68
CA PHE A 206 -8.48 2.60 7.63
C PHE A 206 -7.25 2.71 8.54
N ASP A 207 -7.33 2.22 9.79
CA ASP A 207 -6.18 2.20 10.71
C ASP A 207 -5.02 1.40 10.13
N SER A 208 -5.29 0.24 9.52
CA SER A 208 -4.26 -0.59 8.89
C SER A 208 -3.56 0.12 7.74
N ILE A 209 -4.31 0.81 6.86
CA ILE A 209 -3.75 1.61 5.76
C ILE A 209 -2.92 2.79 6.30
N SER A 210 -3.43 3.50 7.31
CA SER A 210 -2.70 4.61 7.94
C SER A 210 -1.40 4.14 8.59
N ARG A 211 -1.42 3.04 9.33
CA ARG A 211 -0.22 2.49 9.98
C ARG A 211 0.80 1.98 8.97
N PHE A 212 0.35 1.27 7.94
CA PHE A 212 1.20 0.86 6.83
C PHE A 212 1.91 2.07 6.19
N THR A 213 1.16 3.12 5.88
CA THR A 213 1.71 4.37 5.30
C THR A 213 2.67 5.07 6.27
N GLY A 214 2.33 5.10 7.56
CA GLY A 214 3.18 5.64 8.63
C GLY A 214 4.53 4.95 8.71
N LEU A 215 4.56 3.62 8.64
CA LEU A 215 5.81 2.87 8.65
C LEU A 215 6.65 3.15 7.41
N LEU A 216 6.03 3.23 6.22
CA LEU A 216 6.75 3.59 5.00
C LEU A 216 7.40 4.98 5.09
N ALA A 217 6.68 5.96 5.63
CA ALA A 217 7.20 7.32 5.76
C ALA A 217 8.30 7.43 6.83
N GLN A 218 8.16 6.71 7.94
CA GLN A 218 9.15 6.70 9.03
C GLN A 218 10.46 6.04 8.62
N ALA A 219 10.43 5.11 7.66
CA ALA A 219 11.60 4.43 7.16
C ALA A 219 12.32 5.17 6.03
N LYS A 220 12.15 6.50 5.86
CA LYS A 220 12.84 7.28 4.80
C LYS A 220 14.02 8.11 5.31
N GLY A 221 14.87 8.55 4.38
CA GLY A 221 15.98 9.46 4.64
C GLY A 221 16.97 8.90 5.68
N SER A 222 17.33 9.71 6.67
CA SER A 222 18.26 9.29 7.74
C SER A 222 17.76 8.14 8.61
N HIS A 223 16.47 7.81 8.55
CA HIS A 223 15.88 6.68 9.27
C HIS A 223 15.83 5.40 8.42
N PHE A 224 16.14 5.48 7.13
CA PHE A 224 16.33 4.28 6.31
C PHE A 224 17.66 3.60 6.71
N SER A 225 17.54 2.60 7.57
CA SER A 225 18.68 1.89 8.17
C SER A 225 18.55 0.38 7.95
N PRO A 226 18.80 -0.12 6.73
CA PRO A 226 18.77 -1.55 6.48
C PRO A 226 19.85 -2.29 7.28
N ARG A 227 19.54 -3.51 7.73
CA ARG A 227 20.60 -4.42 8.18
C ARG A 227 21.37 -4.89 6.94
N ILE A 228 22.69 -4.78 6.99
CA ILE A 228 23.58 -5.18 5.90
C ILE A 228 24.47 -6.30 6.41
N SER A 229 24.42 -7.46 5.76
CA SER A 229 25.28 -8.60 6.05
C SER A 229 26.04 -9.04 4.81
N LYS A 230 27.21 -9.66 5.01
CA LYS A 230 28.09 -10.13 3.94
C LYS A 230 28.47 -11.58 4.18
N THR A 231 28.32 -12.39 3.15
CA THR A 231 28.64 -13.81 3.19
C THR A 231 29.51 -14.17 2.00
N ARG A 232 30.73 -14.61 2.29
CA ARG A 232 31.67 -15.09 1.27
C ARG A 232 31.29 -16.51 0.90
N ILE A 233 31.03 -16.75 -0.39
CA ILE A 233 30.65 -18.07 -0.92
C ILE A 233 31.87 -18.78 -1.49
N THR A 234 32.68 -18.06 -2.28
CA THR A 234 33.93 -18.59 -2.86
C THR A 234 35.06 -17.58 -2.68
N GLU A 235 36.24 -17.88 -3.25
CA GLU A 235 37.32 -16.88 -3.28
C GLU A 235 36.95 -15.64 -4.09
N LYS A 236 36.11 -15.80 -5.13
CA LYS A 236 35.74 -14.77 -6.11
C LYS A 236 34.36 -14.16 -5.86
N THR A 237 33.51 -14.84 -5.08
CA THR A 237 32.09 -14.51 -4.94
C THR A 237 31.70 -14.21 -3.49
N GLU A 238 31.08 -13.05 -3.30
CA GLU A 238 30.52 -12.55 -2.04
C GLU A 238 29.08 -12.10 -2.28
N ILE A 239 28.19 -12.43 -1.35
CA ILE A 239 26.81 -11.96 -1.33
C ILE A 239 26.69 -10.90 -0.24
N THR A 240 26.20 -9.71 -0.59
CA THR A 240 25.76 -8.70 0.38
C THR A 240 24.25 -8.71 0.44
N LEU A 241 23.66 -8.98 1.61
CA LEU A 241 22.22 -8.92 1.82
C LEU A 241 21.84 -7.59 2.47
N LEU A 242 20.91 -6.88 1.84
CA LEU A 242 20.32 -5.65 2.34
C LEU A 242 18.90 -5.94 2.80
N GLU A 243 18.64 -5.66 4.08
CA GLU A 243 17.36 -5.94 4.73
C GLU A 243 16.73 -4.62 5.18
N PRO A 244 15.90 -3.98 4.33
CA PRO A 244 15.31 -2.69 4.65
C PRO A 244 14.28 -2.82 5.80
N PRO A 245 14.02 -1.72 6.54
CA PRO A 245 12.97 -1.70 7.56
C PRO A 245 11.57 -2.06 7.02
N CYS A 246 11.31 -1.78 5.74
CA CYS A 246 10.06 -2.07 5.03
C CYS A 246 10.33 -2.55 3.60
N GLY A 247 9.52 -3.49 3.12
CA GLY A 247 9.66 -4.14 1.81
C GLY A 247 10.56 -5.38 1.82
N SER A 248 10.86 -5.91 0.64
CA SER A 248 11.70 -7.09 0.48
C SER A 248 13.18 -6.76 0.66
N ASN A 249 13.95 -7.82 0.92
CA ASN A 249 15.38 -7.81 0.85
C ASN A 249 15.88 -7.51 -0.58
N THR A 250 17.12 -7.05 -0.67
CA THR A 250 17.90 -7.00 -1.91
C THR A 250 19.23 -7.70 -1.68
N ALA A 251 19.48 -8.80 -2.38
CA ALA A 251 20.78 -9.46 -2.34
C ALA A 251 21.64 -8.99 -3.51
N ILE A 252 22.92 -8.72 -3.26
CA ILE A 252 23.90 -8.30 -4.27
C ILE A 252 24.97 -9.37 -4.34
N ILE A 253 24.98 -10.13 -5.43
CA ILE A 253 26.01 -11.11 -5.74
C ILE A 253 27.13 -10.39 -6.50
N LYS A 254 28.30 -10.30 -5.89
CA LYS A 254 29.51 -9.82 -6.55
C LYS A 254 30.36 -11.02 -6.95
N SER A 255 30.67 -11.16 -8.25
CA SER A 255 31.65 -12.14 -8.73
C SER A 255 32.67 -11.46 -9.63
N GLY A 256 33.93 -11.39 -9.19
CA GLY A 256 34.94 -10.57 -9.85
C GLY A 256 34.57 -9.08 -9.89
N ASN A 257 34.38 -8.53 -11.09
CA ASN A 257 33.96 -7.13 -11.33
C ASN A 257 32.49 -7.01 -11.77
N GLU A 258 31.73 -8.10 -11.77
CA GLU A 258 30.31 -8.10 -12.15
C GLU A 258 29.40 -8.17 -10.92
N TYR A 259 28.20 -7.63 -11.08
CA TYR A 259 27.18 -7.56 -10.04
C TYR A 259 25.84 -8.08 -10.56
N LEU A 260 25.21 -8.96 -9.80
CA LEU A 260 23.83 -9.38 -9.99
C LEU A 260 23.04 -9.09 -8.73
N PHE A 261 21.95 -8.36 -8.89
CA PHE A 261 20.99 -8.12 -7.83
C PHE A 261 19.94 -9.23 -7.86
N VAL A 262 19.47 -9.66 -6.70
CA VAL A 262 18.31 -10.55 -6.56
C VAL A 262 17.27 -9.79 -5.75
N ASP A 263 16.13 -9.51 -6.38
CA ASP A 263 15.10 -8.57 -5.94
C ASP A 263 15.65 -7.16 -5.65
N SER A 264 14.77 -6.21 -5.33
CA SER A 264 15.11 -4.79 -5.37
C SER A 264 14.37 -3.87 -4.38
N GLY A 265 13.51 -4.40 -3.51
CA GLY A 265 12.81 -3.58 -2.52
C GLY A 265 11.73 -2.68 -3.16
N TYR A 266 11.26 -1.71 -2.37
CA TYR A 266 10.27 -0.71 -2.82
C TYR A 266 10.87 0.47 -3.59
N ALA A 267 10.11 0.98 -4.56
CA ALA A 267 10.45 2.16 -5.35
C ALA A 267 10.59 3.44 -4.51
N CYS A 268 9.84 3.58 -3.41
CA CYS A 268 9.86 4.77 -2.57
C CYS A 268 11.16 4.97 -1.78
N TYR A 269 12.05 3.97 -1.75
CA TYR A 269 13.38 4.00 -1.16
C TYR A 269 14.51 4.04 -2.19
N ALA A 270 14.19 4.35 -3.46
CA ALA A 270 15.18 4.34 -4.54
C ALA A 270 16.40 5.21 -4.24
N GLN A 271 16.19 6.40 -3.68
CA GLN A 271 17.29 7.31 -3.36
C GLN A 271 18.21 6.70 -2.29
N GLU A 272 17.63 6.24 -1.19
CA GLU A 272 18.37 5.67 -0.06
C GLU A 272 19.11 4.38 -0.46
N MET A 273 18.47 3.52 -1.27
CA MET A 273 19.12 2.32 -1.80
C MET A 273 20.27 2.66 -2.75
N TYR A 274 20.15 3.66 -3.62
CA TYR A 274 21.27 4.07 -4.48
C TYR A 274 22.44 4.66 -3.72
N GLU A 275 22.20 5.39 -2.63
CA GLU A 275 23.27 5.85 -1.75
C GLU A 275 24.04 4.69 -1.13
N ILE A 276 23.36 3.58 -0.81
CA ILE A 276 24.00 2.35 -0.34
C ILE A 276 24.75 1.66 -1.47
N PHE A 277 24.15 1.49 -2.64
CA PHE A 277 24.78 0.82 -3.78
C PHE A 277 26.08 1.52 -4.20
N ARG A 278 26.11 2.85 -4.27
CA ARG A 278 27.32 3.63 -4.58
C ARG A 278 28.44 3.47 -3.53
N LYS A 279 28.10 3.15 -2.28
CA LYS A 279 29.10 2.85 -1.23
C LYS A 279 29.64 1.42 -1.33
N LEU A 280 28.82 0.48 -1.80
CA LEU A 280 29.17 -0.94 -1.89
C LEU A 280 29.85 -1.32 -3.20
N ILE A 281 29.53 -0.62 -4.28
CA ILE A 281 29.92 -0.96 -5.66
C ILE A 281 30.79 0.18 -6.23
N PRO A 282 32.09 -0.07 -6.48
CA PRO A 282 32.93 0.86 -7.21
C PRO A 282 32.35 1.17 -8.59
N ASP A 283 32.40 2.44 -9.01
CA ASP A 283 31.93 2.88 -10.32
C ASP A 283 30.48 2.45 -10.63
N PHE A 284 29.63 2.41 -9.59
CA PHE A 284 28.24 1.94 -9.66
C PHE A 284 27.44 2.60 -10.79
N ASP A 285 27.59 3.92 -10.97
CA ASP A 285 26.81 4.67 -11.94
C ASP A 285 27.12 4.24 -13.39
N THR A 286 28.33 3.77 -13.67
CA THR A 286 28.77 3.29 -15.01
C THR A 286 28.74 1.79 -15.19
N THR A 287 28.62 1.04 -14.10
CA THR A 287 28.57 -0.44 -14.13
C THR A 287 27.22 -0.91 -14.67
N GLU A 288 27.23 -1.94 -15.51
CA GLU A 288 26.00 -2.60 -15.99
C GLU A 288 25.26 -3.22 -14.79
N LYS A 289 23.97 -2.89 -14.65
CA LYS A 289 23.13 -3.32 -13.53
C LYS A 289 22.21 -4.44 -14.00
N LYS A 290 22.49 -5.66 -13.54
CA LYS A 290 21.68 -6.86 -13.79
C LYS A 290 20.83 -7.18 -12.57
N LEU A 291 19.55 -7.46 -12.77
CA LEU A 291 18.60 -7.86 -11.72
C LEU A 291 18.01 -9.22 -12.07
N PHE A 292 17.91 -10.11 -11.09
CA PHE A 292 17.08 -11.30 -11.13
C PHE A 292 15.89 -11.08 -10.20
N LEU A 293 14.68 -11.15 -10.72
CA LEU A 293 13.46 -11.05 -9.92
C LEU A 293 12.97 -12.44 -9.56
N THR A 294 12.81 -12.71 -8.27
CA THR A 294 12.21 -13.96 -7.80
C THR A 294 10.74 -14.02 -8.21
N HIS A 295 10.02 -12.90 -8.10
CA HIS A 295 8.64 -12.72 -8.55
C HIS A 295 8.28 -11.24 -8.73
N ALA A 296 7.03 -10.96 -9.09
CA ALA A 296 6.55 -9.65 -9.52
C ALA A 296 5.79 -8.85 -8.44
N ASP A 297 5.93 -9.18 -7.15
CA ASP A 297 5.33 -8.33 -6.11
C ASP A 297 6.08 -6.99 -5.99
N VAL A 298 5.32 -5.96 -5.62
CA VAL A 298 5.74 -4.54 -5.69
C VAL A 298 6.97 -4.27 -4.84
N ASP A 299 7.14 -4.97 -3.73
CA ASP A 299 8.29 -4.85 -2.85
C ASP A 299 9.51 -5.64 -3.29
N HIS A 300 9.41 -6.51 -4.30
CA HIS A 300 10.55 -7.23 -4.88
C HIS A 300 11.07 -6.54 -6.15
N CYS A 301 10.19 -5.84 -6.89
CA CYS A 301 10.53 -5.27 -8.18
C CYS A 301 10.50 -3.73 -8.24
N GLY A 302 10.45 -3.05 -7.10
CA GLY A 302 10.29 -1.60 -7.04
C GLY A 302 11.38 -0.79 -7.76
N LEU A 303 12.64 -1.26 -7.76
CA LEU A 303 13.73 -0.56 -8.47
C LEU A 303 14.05 -1.16 -9.84
N ALA A 304 13.36 -2.23 -10.25
CA ALA A 304 13.58 -2.92 -11.52
C ALA A 304 13.57 -2.00 -12.76
N PRO A 305 12.72 -0.95 -12.86
CA PRO A 305 12.75 -0.02 -14.00
C PRO A 305 14.06 0.75 -14.19
N ASN A 306 14.97 0.71 -13.22
CA ASN A 306 16.25 1.42 -13.25
C ASN A 306 17.45 0.49 -13.51
N PHE A 307 17.20 -0.81 -13.69
CA PHE A 307 18.22 -1.77 -14.10
C PHE A 307 18.34 -1.80 -15.63
N ASP A 308 19.53 -2.15 -16.12
CA ASP A 308 19.81 -2.27 -17.56
C ASP A 308 19.22 -3.57 -18.11
N LYS A 309 19.24 -4.63 -17.29
CA LYS A 309 18.73 -5.96 -17.64
C LYS A 309 18.03 -6.62 -16.46
N VAL A 310 16.81 -7.10 -16.67
CA VAL A 310 15.96 -7.73 -15.66
C VAL A 310 15.60 -9.15 -16.09
N TYR A 311 16.17 -10.14 -15.44
CA TYR A 311 15.82 -11.55 -15.60
C TYR A 311 14.62 -11.90 -14.73
N ALA A 312 13.65 -12.61 -15.30
CA ALA A 312 12.49 -13.12 -14.56
C ALA A 312 11.99 -14.42 -15.21
N SER A 313 11.25 -15.25 -14.48
CA SER A 313 10.53 -16.37 -15.12
C SER A 313 9.61 -15.86 -16.22
N LYS A 314 9.26 -16.72 -17.18
CA LYS A 314 8.26 -16.38 -18.21
C LYS A 314 6.96 -15.82 -17.64
N ARG A 315 6.49 -16.34 -16.50
CA ARG A 315 5.25 -15.90 -15.88
C ARG A 315 5.41 -14.57 -15.13
N SER A 316 6.50 -14.36 -14.41
CA SER A 316 6.79 -13.05 -13.79
C SER A 316 7.03 -11.97 -14.85
N ALA A 317 7.73 -12.30 -15.94
CA ALA A 317 7.88 -11.40 -17.09
C ALA A 317 6.53 -11.03 -17.73
N GLU A 318 5.61 -12.00 -17.86
CA GLU A 318 4.24 -11.74 -18.33
C GLU A 318 3.47 -10.82 -17.37
N CYS A 319 3.58 -11.05 -16.05
CA CYS A 319 2.96 -10.17 -15.06
C CYS A 319 3.45 -8.72 -15.20
N LEU A 320 4.76 -8.51 -15.29
CA LEU A 320 5.36 -7.18 -15.46
C LEU A 320 4.98 -6.54 -16.81
N ARG A 321 4.87 -7.34 -17.89
CA ARG A 321 4.41 -6.87 -19.20
C ARG A 321 2.96 -6.38 -19.15
N LEU A 322 2.07 -7.13 -18.50
CA LEU A 322 0.67 -6.72 -18.31
C LEU A 322 0.59 -5.36 -17.60
N GLU A 323 1.36 -5.19 -16.52
CA GLU A 323 1.41 -3.93 -15.79
C GLU A 323 1.95 -2.76 -16.63
N PHE A 324 2.99 -3.01 -17.45
CA PHE A 324 3.55 -2.00 -18.36
C PHE A 324 2.54 -1.57 -19.43
N GLU A 325 1.66 -2.48 -19.86
CA GLU A 325 0.54 -2.22 -20.77
C GLU A 325 -0.71 -1.68 -20.08
N HIS A 326 -0.61 -1.29 -18.80
CA HIS A 326 -1.72 -0.78 -17.99
C HIS A 326 -2.87 -1.78 -17.80
N GLN A 327 -2.54 -3.07 -17.81
CA GLN A 327 -3.43 -4.18 -17.46
C GLN A 327 -3.14 -4.67 -16.04
N ASP A 328 -4.07 -5.45 -15.49
CA ASP A 328 -3.93 -6.01 -14.15
C ASP A 328 -2.83 -7.08 -14.10
N GLY A 329 -1.83 -6.86 -13.23
CA GLY A 329 -0.88 -7.90 -12.85
C GLY A 329 -1.57 -9.06 -12.11
N PHE A 330 -0.86 -10.17 -11.88
CA PHE A 330 -1.47 -11.38 -11.31
C PHE A 330 -2.14 -11.16 -9.95
N ARG A 331 -1.56 -10.30 -9.08
CA ARG A 331 -2.22 -9.94 -7.82
C ARG A 331 -3.51 -9.14 -8.05
N GLU A 332 -3.51 -8.22 -9.01
CA GLU A 332 -4.64 -7.33 -9.31
C GLU A 332 -5.78 -8.04 -10.07
N GLN A 333 -5.52 -9.22 -10.62
CA GLN A 333 -6.56 -10.09 -11.18
C GLN A 333 -7.44 -10.73 -10.09
N ASN A 334 -6.97 -10.75 -8.84
CA ASN A 334 -7.81 -11.09 -7.70
C ASN A 334 -8.50 -9.83 -7.19
N ASP A 335 -9.82 -9.82 -7.27
CA ASP A 335 -10.64 -8.72 -6.78
C ASP A 335 -10.35 -8.39 -5.31
N LEU A 336 -10.17 -9.35 -4.43
CA LEU A 336 -9.87 -9.04 -3.02
C LEU A 336 -8.55 -8.28 -2.85
N HIS A 337 -7.54 -8.59 -3.67
CA HIS A 337 -6.20 -8.04 -3.53
C HIS A 337 -6.03 -6.71 -4.25
N LYS A 338 -6.69 -6.53 -5.40
CA LYS A 338 -6.50 -5.39 -6.31
C LYS A 338 -6.46 -4.03 -5.60
N PRO A 339 -7.43 -3.68 -4.71
CA PRO A 339 -7.42 -2.35 -4.10
C PRO A 339 -6.20 -2.11 -3.23
N TYR A 340 -5.80 -3.10 -2.44
CA TYR A 340 -4.60 -3.00 -1.62
C TYR A 340 -3.34 -2.88 -2.48
N ILE A 341 -3.22 -3.66 -3.55
CA ILE A 341 -2.05 -3.62 -4.42
C ILE A 341 -1.96 -2.26 -5.13
N THR A 342 -3.08 -1.72 -5.61
CA THR A 342 -3.10 -0.37 -6.19
C THR A 342 -2.73 0.70 -5.15
N ILE A 343 -3.25 0.61 -3.91
CA ILE A 343 -2.82 1.51 -2.81
C ILE A 343 -1.31 1.38 -2.58
N CYS A 344 -0.78 0.16 -2.52
CA CYS A 344 0.63 -0.10 -2.31
C CYS A 344 1.49 0.50 -3.44
N LYS A 345 1.09 0.33 -4.71
CA LYS A 345 1.75 0.92 -5.87
C LYS A 345 1.77 2.46 -5.80
N GLU A 346 0.66 3.10 -5.43
CA GLU A 346 0.59 4.56 -5.28
C GLU A 346 1.48 5.06 -4.14
N LEU A 347 1.34 4.47 -2.94
CA LEU A 347 2.12 4.87 -1.75
C LEU A 347 3.62 4.68 -1.95
N THR A 348 4.01 3.65 -2.70
CA THR A 348 5.42 3.32 -2.96
C THR A 348 5.96 3.97 -4.22
N MET A 349 5.13 4.73 -4.97
CA MET A 349 5.48 5.33 -6.26
C MET A 349 5.99 4.30 -7.29
N TYR A 350 5.44 3.08 -7.23
CA TYR A 350 5.80 2.00 -8.13
C TYR A 350 5.57 2.39 -9.60
N ARG A 351 6.46 1.89 -10.47
CA ARG A 351 6.37 2.03 -11.92
C ARG A 351 6.64 0.68 -12.54
N ALA A 352 5.84 0.31 -13.53
CA ALA A 352 6.04 -0.94 -14.26
C ALA A 352 7.39 -0.93 -14.98
N THR A 353 8.04 -2.09 -15.03
CA THR A 353 9.33 -2.26 -15.70
C THR A 353 9.14 -2.28 -17.22
N PRO A 354 9.89 -1.48 -17.99
CA PRO A 354 9.83 -1.51 -19.46
C PRO A 354 10.10 -2.91 -20.01
N SER A 355 9.23 -3.38 -20.90
CA SER A 355 9.28 -4.76 -21.40
C SER A 355 10.54 -5.08 -22.22
N ASP A 356 11.20 -4.07 -22.80
CA ASP A 356 12.45 -4.21 -23.54
C ASP A 356 13.67 -4.49 -22.64
N ARG A 357 13.54 -4.28 -21.33
CA ARG A 357 14.57 -4.61 -20.34
C ARG A 357 14.39 -5.97 -19.69
N ILE A 358 13.24 -6.59 -19.89
CA ILE A 358 12.89 -7.88 -19.28
C ILE A 358 13.36 -9.00 -20.20
N GLU A 359 14.21 -9.89 -19.66
CA GLU A 359 14.60 -11.13 -20.30
C GLU A 359 13.91 -12.30 -19.60
N PRO A 360 12.88 -12.91 -20.24
CA PRO A 360 12.26 -14.12 -19.74
C PRO A 360 13.26 -15.27 -19.77
N ILE A 361 13.48 -15.92 -18.63
CA ILE A 361 14.36 -17.07 -18.50
C ILE A 361 13.58 -18.32 -18.05
N GLY A 362 14.18 -19.48 -18.30
CA GLY A 362 13.52 -20.77 -18.09
C GLY A 362 12.54 -21.15 -19.20
N GLY A 363 12.06 -22.38 -19.14
CA GLY A 363 11.11 -23.00 -20.05
C GLY A 363 9.75 -23.22 -19.40
N ASP A 364 8.84 -23.79 -20.19
CA ASP A 364 7.53 -24.18 -19.68
C ASP A 364 7.65 -25.44 -18.81
N SER A 365 6.90 -25.46 -17.71
CA SER A 365 6.77 -26.60 -16.82
C SER A 365 5.33 -27.09 -16.81
N ASP A 366 5.15 -28.41 -16.78
CA ASP A 366 3.85 -29.06 -16.58
C ASP A 366 3.44 -29.18 -15.10
N PHE A 367 4.30 -28.72 -14.19
CA PHE A 367 4.09 -28.68 -12.74
C PHE A 367 3.61 -30.00 -12.14
N ARG A 368 4.24 -31.12 -12.52
CA ARG A 368 3.96 -32.42 -11.86
C ARG A 368 4.31 -32.42 -10.36
N ALA A 369 5.29 -31.63 -9.95
CA ALA A 369 5.69 -31.44 -8.55
C ALA A 369 5.38 -30.01 -8.08
N PRO A 370 5.30 -29.75 -6.75
CA PRO A 370 5.06 -28.40 -6.21
C PRO A 370 6.03 -27.34 -6.76
N LEU A 371 7.33 -27.68 -6.82
CA LEU A 371 8.34 -26.91 -7.55
C LEU A 371 8.84 -27.73 -8.74
N SER A 372 9.03 -27.08 -9.88
CA SER A 372 9.52 -27.75 -11.09
C SER A 372 10.70 -27.00 -11.70
N CYS A 373 11.74 -27.73 -12.09
CA CYS A 373 12.90 -27.14 -12.74
C CYS A 373 12.49 -26.62 -14.13
N THR A 374 12.63 -25.31 -14.35
CA THR A 374 12.30 -24.66 -15.62
C THR A 374 13.56 -24.36 -16.44
N GLY A 375 14.75 -24.38 -15.85
CA GLY A 375 15.98 -24.15 -16.60
C GLY A 375 17.19 -23.94 -15.72
N THR A 376 18.19 -23.27 -16.27
CA THR A 376 19.44 -22.98 -15.58
C THR A 376 19.85 -21.53 -15.81
N PHE A 377 20.53 -20.94 -14.84
CA PHE A 377 21.06 -19.59 -14.89
C PHE A 377 22.47 -19.59 -14.30
N SER A 378 23.39 -18.86 -14.91
CA SER A 378 24.80 -18.82 -14.46
C SER A 378 25.25 -17.38 -14.30
N PHE A 379 26.02 -17.13 -13.24
CA PHE A 379 26.59 -15.82 -12.97
C PHE A 379 27.93 -15.99 -12.25
N GLY A 380 29.01 -15.52 -12.88
CA GLY A 380 30.37 -15.74 -12.36
C GLY A 380 30.71 -17.23 -12.25
N ASP A 381 31.09 -17.66 -11.05
CA ASP A 381 31.34 -19.07 -10.72
C ASP A 381 30.12 -19.82 -10.16
N LEU A 382 28.95 -19.17 -10.07
CA LEU A 382 27.71 -19.78 -9.58
C LEU A 382 26.89 -20.39 -10.73
N PHE A 383 26.33 -21.56 -10.48
CA PHE A 383 25.47 -22.30 -11.41
C PHE A 383 24.15 -22.69 -10.76
N PHE A 384 23.09 -21.97 -11.12
CA PHE A 384 21.76 -22.16 -10.56
C PHE A 384 20.88 -23.04 -11.45
N LYS A 385 20.22 -24.02 -10.85
CA LYS A 385 18.95 -24.55 -11.37
C LYS A 385 17.84 -23.56 -11.00
N ILE A 386 16.98 -23.24 -11.95
CA ILE A 386 15.81 -22.41 -11.74
C ILE A 386 14.63 -23.34 -11.52
N TYR A 387 13.99 -23.23 -10.36
CA TYR A 387 12.72 -23.87 -10.08
C TYR A 387 11.61 -22.82 -10.07
N GLU A 388 10.42 -23.19 -10.50
CA GLU A 388 9.23 -22.35 -10.41
C GLU A 388 8.14 -23.09 -9.63
N GLY A 389 7.43 -22.36 -8.76
CA GLY A 389 6.25 -22.86 -8.06
C GLY A 389 5.00 -22.88 -8.93
N LYS A 390 4.01 -23.66 -8.51
CA LYS A 390 2.65 -23.67 -9.07
C LYS A 390 1.92 -22.34 -8.85
N GLY A 391 2.43 -21.50 -7.96
CA GLY A 391 1.92 -20.17 -7.66
C GLY A 391 1.23 -20.11 -6.30
N GLY A 392 1.73 -20.88 -5.32
CA GLY A 392 1.22 -20.84 -3.96
C GLY A 392 1.32 -19.45 -3.35
N HIS A 393 2.49 -18.81 -3.43
CA HIS A 393 2.61 -17.40 -3.02
C HIS A 393 2.21 -16.46 -4.17
N LEU A 394 2.99 -16.44 -5.27
CA LEU A 394 2.61 -15.78 -6.51
C LEU A 394 2.94 -16.64 -7.74
N LYS A 395 2.05 -16.64 -8.75
CA LYS A 395 2.32 -17.29 -10.03
C LYS A 395 3.57 -16.69 -10.68
N GLY A 396 4.52 -17.55 -11.05
CA GLY A 396 5.80 -17.16 -11.64
C GLY A 396 6.94 -17.01 -10.65
N GLU A 397 6.69 -17.24 -9.37
CA GLU A 397 7.74 -17.19 -8.36
C GLU A 397 8.75 -18.32 -8.52
N THR A 398 10.02 -17.91 -8.49
CA THR A 398 11.16 -18.80 -8.71
C THR A 398 12.01 -19.01 -7.47
N VAL A 399 12.64 -20.18 -7.41
CA VAL A 399 13.73 -20.50 -6.51
C VAL A 399 14.99 -20.80 -7.32
N LEU A 400 16.09 -20.15 -7.00
CA LEU A 400 17.41 -20.46 -7.53
C LEU A 400 18.14 -21.39 -6.58
N ILE A 401 18.68 -22.50 -7.09
CA ILE A 401 19.46 -23.47 -6.30
C ILE A 401 20.80 -23.72 -6.98
N ASP A 402 21.90 -23.35 -6.32
CA ASP A 402 23.26 -23.77 -6.66
C ASP A 402 23.69 -24.87 -5.69
N GLU A 403 23.72 -26.10 -6.22
CA GLU A 403 24.04 -27.33 -5.47
C GLU A 403 25.52 -27.42 -5.10
N ILE A 404 26.40 -26.83 -5.91
CA ILE A 404 27.85 -26.95 -5.72
C ILE A 404 28.27 -26.10 -4.50
N HIS A 405 27.64 -24.94 -4.36
CA HIS A 405 27.95 -23.98 -3.29
C HIS A 405 26.92 -24.00 -2.15
N HIS A 406 25.95 -24.93 -2.18
CA HIS A 406 24.83 -25.02 -1.25
C HIS A 406 24.12 -23.67 -1.02
N LEU A 407 23.70 -23.02 -2.10
CA LEU A 407 23.12 -21.68 -2.08
C LEU A 407 21.69 -21.70 -2.64
N VAL A 408 20.77 -21.02 -1.95
CA VAL A 408 19.37 -20.86 -2.38
C VAL A 408 18.95 -19.40 -2.33
N PHE A 409 18.31 -18.91 -3.40
CA PHE A 409 17.45 -17.72 -3.36
C PHE A 409 16.00 -18.15 -3.50
N SER A 410 15.21 -17.98 -2.45
CA SER A 410 13.89 -18.63 -2.36
C SER A 410 12.69 -17.71 -2.58
N GLY A 411 12.90 -16.40 -2.75
CA GLY A 411 11.80 -15.44 -2.74
C GLY A 411 10.99 -15.58 -1.44
N ASP A 412 9.67 -15.54 -1.58
CA ASP A 412 8.70 -15.64 -0.49
C ASP A 412 8.21 -17.07 -0.22
N ILE A 413 8.51 -18.02 -1.11
CA ILE A 413 8.35 -19.47 -0.86
C ILE A 413 9.07 -19.88 0.43
N LEU A 414 10.22 -19.28 0.76
CA LEU A 414 10.89 -19.46 2.04
C LEU A 414 11.53 -18.16 2.54
N ILE A 415 11.01 -17.64 3.65
CA ILE A 415 11.53 -16.43 4.33
C ILE A 415 11.98 -16.76 5.75
N ASN A 416 12.86 -15.93 6.32
CA ASN A 416 13.39 -16.13 7.67
C ASN A 416 12.67 -15.28 8.72
N ILE A 417 11.41 -15.64 9.02
CA ILE A 417 10.55 -14.90 9.98
C ILE A 417 11.21 -14.77 11.36
N LYS A 418 11.97 -15.77 11.80
CA LYS A 418 12.58 -15.81 13.13
C LYS A 418 13.70 -14.79 13.32
N ASP A 419 14.32 -14.34 12.23
CA ASP A 419 15.41 -13.37 12.25
C ASP A 419 15.05 -12.14 11.41
N MET A 420 13.80 -11.69 11.50
CA MET A 420 13.41 -10.36 11.05
C MET A 420 13.81 -9.33 12.11
N THR A 421 14.24 -8.15 11.66
CA THR A 421 14.38 -7.01 12.57
C THR A 421 13.01 -6.61 13.15
N PRO A 422 12.96 -5.92 14.31
CA PRO A 422 11.69 -5.46 14.87
C PRO A 422 10.87 -4.59 13.91
N ALA A 423 11.53 -3.77 13.08
CA ALA A 423 10.87 -2.95 12.07
C ALA A 423 10.23 -3.80 10.97
N GLN A 424 10.96 -4.78 10.41
CA GLN A 424 10.41 -5.72 9.42
C GLN A 424 9.24 -6.53 9.99
N ALA A 425 9.37 -7.02 11.22
CA ALA A 425 8.32 -7.79 11.89
C ALA A 425 7.08 -6.96 12.22
N GLN A 426 7.21 -5.65 12.39
CA GLN A 426 6.09 -4.73 12.55
C GLN A 426 5.42 -4.46 11.20
N TYR A 427 6.21 -4.17 10.17
CA TYR A 427 5.77 -3.89 8.81
C TYR A 427 5.00 -5.08 8.18
N ASN A 428 5.53 -6.30 8.30
CA ASN A 428 4.95 -7.51 7.68
C ASN A 428 3.59 -7.95 8.26
N ARG A 429 3.03 -7.23 9.23
CA ARG A 429 1.70 -7.53 9.81
C ARG A 429 0.54 -7.01 8.97
N TYR A 430 0.76 -5.99 8.14
CA TYR A 430 -0.33 -5.26 7.50
C TYR A 430 -0.79 -5.87 6.17
N ALA A 431 0.11 -6.44 5.37
CA ALA A 431 -0.28 -7.09 4.12
C ALA A 431 -1.28 -8.26 4.34
N PRO A 432 -1.07 -9.17 5.32
CA PRO A 432 -2.06 -10.20 5.64
C PRO A 432 -3.42 -9.65 6.08
N ILE A 433 -3.47 -8.49 6.74
CA ILE A 433 -4.73 -7.85 7.12
C ILE A 433 -5.47 -7.33 5.89
N LEU A 434 -4.75 -6.60 5.03
CA LEU A 434 -5.35 -5.87 3.90
C LEU A 434 -5.63 -6.76 2.69
N MET A 435 -4.95 -7.90 2.58
CA MET A 435 -5.18 -8.90 1.52
C MET A 435 -5.89 -10.16 2.03
N THR A 436 -6.16 -10.28 3.33
CA THR A 436 -6.54 -11.53 4.05
C THR A 436 -5.47 -12.63 4.07
N SER A 437 -4.60 -12.67 3.06
CA SER A 437 -3.42 -13.53 2.97
C SER A 437 -2.40 -12.91 2.02
N VAL A 438 -1.11 -13.06 2.32
CA VAL A 438 -0.02 -12.75 1.39
C VAL A 438 0.21 -13.86 0.38
N ASP A 439 -0.16 -15.10 0.71
CA ASP A 439 -0.10 -16.21 -0.25
C ASP A 439 -1.41 -16.28 -1.04
N THR A 440 -1.32 -16.41 -2.37
CA THR A 440 -2.48 -16.62 -3.25
C THR A 440 -3.20 -17.93 -2.93
N ASP A 441 -2.45 -18.98 -2.62
CA ASP A 441 -2.90 -20.24 -2.05
C ASP A 441 -1.95 -20.65 -0.91
N PRO A 442 -2.30 -20.37 0.36
CA PRO A 442 -1.45 -20.69 1.52
C PRO A 442 -1.12 -22.18 1.67
N LYS A 443 -2.02 -23.08 1.25
CA LYS A 443 -1.80 -24.52 1.37
C LYS A 443 -0.75 -24.96 0.35
N LEU A 444 -0.90 -24.48 -0.88
CA LEU A 444 0.06 -24.73 -1.94
C LEU A 444 1.43 -24.11 -1.63
N CYS A 445 1.49 -22.88 -1.12
CA CYS A 445 2.74 -22.25 -0.69
C CYS A 445 3.46 -23.08 0.39
N ALA A 446 2.70 -23.64 1.34
CA ALA A 446 3.25 -24.54 2.35
C ALA A 446 3.77 -25.86 1.75
N GLU A 447 3.13 -26.40 0.72
CA GLU A 447 3.60 -27.58 -0.01
C GLU A 447 4.87 -27.30 -0.81
N GLU A 448 4.93 -26.19 -1.53
CA GLU A 448 6.11 -25.71 -2.26
C GLU A 448 7.31 -25.54 -1.33
N ARG A 449 7.10 -24.91 -0.17
CA ARG A 449 8.11 -24.70 0.87
C ARG A 449 8.64 -26.01 1.46
N ARG A 450 7.77 -27.00 1.70
CA ARG A 450 8.21 -28.33 2.17
C ARG A 450 8.98 -29.06 1.07
N PHE A 451 8.53 -28.96 -0.18
CA PHE A 451 9.17 -29.61 -1.31
C PHE A 451 10.56 -29.03 -1.60
N LEU A 452 10.77 -27.72 -1.40
CA LEU A 452 12.09 -27.09 -1.50
C LEU A 452 13.15 -27.85 -0.70
N TYR A 453 12.87 -28.21 0.55
CA TYR A 453 13.81 -28.96 1.39
C TYR A 453 14.15 -30.35 0.85
N THR A 454 13.27 -30.96 0.06
CA THR A 454 13.55 -32.27 -0.58
C THR A 454 14.45 -32.17 -1.81
N LEU A 455 14.66 -30.95 -2.33
CA LEU A 455 15.57 -30.69 -3.44
C LEU A 455 17.02 -30.49 -3.00
N LEU A 456 17.25 -30.24 -1.72
CA LEU A 456 18.57 -29.92 -1.18
C LEU A 456 19.31 -31.21 -0.81
N SER A 457 20.56 -31.35 -1.26
CA SER A 457 21.44 -32.44 -0.84
C SER A 457 21.95 -32.26 0.60
N GLU A 458 22.51 -33.32 1.18
CA GLU A 458 23.20 -33.26 2.49
C GLU A 458 24.29 -32.18 2.47
N GLY A 459 24.29 -31.32 3.50
CA GLY A 459 25.25 -30.23 3.61
C GLY A 459 24.74 -29.01 4.37
N GLU A 460 25.62 -28.03 4.53
CA GLU A 460 25.29 -26.72 5.11
C GLU A 460 24.88 -25.74 4.01
N TRP A 461 23.62 -25.31 4.03
CA TRP A 461 23.00 -24.46 3.03
C TRP A 461 22.85 -23.02 3.49
N HIS A 462 23.16 -22.09 2.59
CA HIS A 462 22.89 -20.66 2.70
C HIS A 462 21.57 -20.34 1.97
N ILE A 463 20.53 -19.97 2.70
CA ILE A 463 19.22 -19.63 2.12
C ILE A 463 18.94 -18.13 2.29
N PHE A 464 18.78 -17.43 1.17
CA PHE A 464 18.41 -16.03 1.08
C PHE A 464 16.95 -15.91 0.63
N GLY A 465 16.06 -15.59 1.57
CA GLY A 465 14.64 -15.34 1.28
C GLY A 465 14.33 -13.88 0.98
N GLY A 466 13.08 -13.64 0.59
CA GLY A 466 12.51 -12.31 0.35
C GLY A 466 12.51 -11.41 1.58
N HIS A 467 12.47 -11.98 2.78
CA HIS A 467 12.56 -11.22 4.02
C HIS A 467 13.36 -11.92 5.12
N GLY A 468 14.00 -11.11 5.97
CA GLY A 468 14.82 -11.53 7.11
C GLY A 468 16.25 -11.92 6.71
N ALA A 469 17.08 -12.25 7.69
CA ALA A 469 18.49 -12.57 7.44
C ALA A 469 18.66 -13.89 6.68
N GLU A 470 19.85 -14.08 6.13
CA GLU A 470 20.35 -15.39 5.68
C GLU A 470 20.01 -16.48 6.70
N LYS A 471 19.38 -17.55 6.23
CA LYS A 471 19.10 -18.74 7.02
C LYS A 471 20.11 -19.82 6.69
N ARG A 472 20.92 -20.21 7.67
CA ARG A 472 21.79 -21.39 7.57
C ARG A 472 21.03 -22.64 7.99
N VAL A 473 21.06 -23.66 7.15
CA VAL A 473 20.36 -24.93 7.40
C VAL A 473 21.29 -26.10 7.09
N SER A 474 21.40 -27.03 8.03
CA SER A 474 22.00 -28.35 7.83
C SER A 474 20.90 -29.30 7.36
N ILE A 475 21.10 -29.98 6.23
CA ILE A 475 20.16 -30.95 5.64
C ILE A 475 20.59 -32.38 5.91
#